data_AF-A0AAN5YUX6-F1
#
_entry.id   AF-A0AAN5YUX6-F1
#
_cell.length_a   1.000
_cell.length_b   1.000
_cell.length_c   1.000
_cell.angle_alpha   90.00
_cell.angle_beta   90.00
_cell.angle_gamma   90.00
#
_symmetry.space_group_name_H-M   'P 1'
#
loop_
_entity.id
_entity.type
_entity.pdbx_description
1 polymer ?
#
loop_
_entity_poly.entity_id
_entity_poly.type
_entity_poly.pdbx_seq_one_letter_code
_entity_poly.pdbx_strand_id
1 'polypeptide(L)'
;MNWIAFALAVSIPVIQAQAPPAPQPEPIEVTELPLPPVAPSNSTGACTKSINPHGTGCIGITSDSFQAGDFTADGNHVLVNVEFIGAPTAPDPASIYTGQQLIAVKTDGSLFPNGDPWKCLSCGVPPEQARSLDPARDYPHAARNGRQALWGRNILDCGDAPLVSDECTPNTTYIYPIYWPNGSMRELRMHPDDVHMGWSSFTRGGQNTFFGRLQFNPNPTTGSPVVPRYDLVNVNILVDPKGRSSIMAEGHELKLHDEAIVVGELRGFSGAGDEILYIGPTREANNIDLFAVHVTSGAVRRLTSHPEYADPIAFSHDNQWFVVMDTRGSNRQMWMSGMRYIPPLIDLVTVTAASSTRNNGARRFFQPILVDRYGDRGSYFGQRVNAAGNGTSGSVNDPNWNGRADPAFSPDGTKIVFWQALVIPPACGGQNPLPCPVSTAPGGRTYRVMLARLTSRQPAAPAPVYKVPDMIPWATAFPPGARTPSPYQLPPGNYTLRGKAQGTAQVHLTAYPEFEGFKSVAVNYINYSDDGRHFIHGRETVALTLSASNPWLNHVDWYSDLTQTGAVQATKRTGPGGFHLSIDAMTNIFEANGTLTTTVNGVVYSQPANAT
;
A
#
# COMPACT_ATOMS: atom_id res chain seq x y z
N MET A 1 -23.35 -56.29 34.88
CA MET A 1 -21.89 -56.11 35.02
C MET A 1 -21.41 -55.29 33.83
N ASN A 2 -21.46 -53.95 33.96
CA ASN A 2 -20.99 -53.03 32.93
C ASN A 2 -19.68 -52.39 33.40
N TRP A 3 -18.64 -52.54 32.58
CA TRP A 3 -17.32 -51.96 32.80
C TRP A 3 -17.31 -50.52 32.28
N ILE A 4 -16.92 -49.57 33.14
CA ILE A 4 -16.68 -48.17 32.79
C ILE A 4 -15.21 -48.04 32.40
N ALA A 5 -14.95 -47.68 31.15
CA ALA A 5 -13.61 -47.27 30.69
C ALA A 5 -13.49 -45.75 30.79
N PHE A 6 -12.57 -45.28 31.64
CA PHE A 6 -12.15 -43.88 31.70
C PHE A 6 -11.25 -43.57 30.50
N ALA A 7 -11.70 -42.69 29.60
CA ALA A 7 -10.86 -42.09 28.58
C ALA A 7 -10.11 -40.89 29.19
N LEU A 8 -8.81 -41.06 29.44
CA LEU A 8 -7.89 -39.98 29.76
C LEU A 8 -7.69 -39.11 28.51
N ALA A 9 -8.24 -37.90 28.52
CA ALA A 9 -7.92 -36.88 27.55
C ALA A 9 -6.48 -36.39 27.79
N VAL A 10 -5.54 -36.88 26.98
CA VAL A 10 -4.18 -36.35 26.92
C VAL A 10 -4.24 -35.06 26.12
N SER A 11 -4.17 -33.93 26.81
CA SER A 11 -3.93 -32.61 26.23
C SER A 11 -2.49 -32.56 25.73
N ILE A 12 -2.29 -32.73 24.42
CA ILE A 12 -1.01 -32.44 23.77
C ILE A 12 -0.86 -30.92 23.74
N PRO A 13 0.16 -30.34 24.39
CA PRO A 13 0.42 -28.92 24.28
C PRO A 13 0.86 -28.63 22.84
N VAL A 14 0.10 -27.76 22.16
CA VAL A 14 0.56 -27.15 20.91
C VAL A 14 1.74 -26.26 21.28
N ILE A 15 2.96 -26.73 21.02
CA ILE A 15 4.16 -25.89 21.09
C ILE A 15 4.00 -24.86 19.97
N GLN A 16 3.58 -23.64 20.30
CA GLN A 16 3.80 -22.50 19.41
C GLN A 16 5.31 -22.38 19.21
N ALA A 17 5.78 -22.71 18.01
CA ALA A 17 7.18 -22.52 17.66
C ALA A 17 7.54 -21.05 17.88
N GLN A 18 8.45 -20.81 18.83
CA GLN A 18 8.92 -19.46 19.13
C GLN A 18 9.61 -18.91 17.88
N ALA A 19 9.19 -17.72 17.42
CA ALA A 19 9.81 -17.07 16.28
C ALA A 19 11.31 -16.90 16.52
N PRO A 20 12.14 -17.02 15.46
CA PRO A 20 13.58 -16.87 15.62
C PRO A 20 13.93 -15.45 16.11
N PRO A 21 15.13 -15.28 16.70
CA PRO A 21 15.65 -13.97 17.06
C PRO A 21 15.57 -12.99 15.89
N ALA A 22 15.46 -11.71 16.21
CA ALA A 22 15.48 -10.65 15.20
C ALA A 22 16.79 -10.72 14.40
N PRO A 23 16.73 -10.57 13.06
CA PRO A 23 17.93 -10.50 12.25
C PRO A 23 18.72 -9.23 12.58
N GLN A 24 20.04 -9.29 12.37
CA GLN A 24 20.87 -8.09 12.41
C GLN A 24 20.65 -7.24 11.16
N PRO A 25 20.80 -5.90 11.25
CA PRO A 25 20.81 -5.05 10.07
C PRO A 25 21.90 -5.50 9.08
N GLU A 26 21.58 -5.46 7.79
CA GLU A 26 22.53 -5.81 6.72
C GLU A 26 23.06 -4.56 6.00
N PRO A 27 24.26 -4.60 5.41
CA PRO A 27 24.81 -3.49 4.64
C PRO A 27 24.05 -3.26 3.31
N ILE A 28 23.58 -2.03 3.12
CA ILE A 28 22.78 -1.61 1.96
C ILE A 28 23.47 -0.46 1.24
N GLU A 29 23.67 -0.61 -0.06
CA GLU A 29 24.11 0.47 -0.96
C GLU A 29 22.92 0.94 -1.80
N VAL A 30 22.69 2.26 -1.87
CA VAL A 30 21.56 2.82 -2.63
C VAL A 30 22.06 3.76 -3.72
N THR A 31 21.62 3.52 -4.95
CA THR A 31 21.93 4.33 -6.15
C THR A 31 20.66 4.78 -6.85
N GLU A 32 20.68 5.94 -7.49
CA GLU A 32 19.59 6.38 -8.38
C GLU A 32 19.70 5.67 -9.75
N LEU A 33 18.59 5.15 -10.28
CA LEU A 33 18.53 4.58 -11.63
C LEU A 33 18.34 5.68 -12.69
N PRO A 34 18.93 5.52 -13.88
CA PRO A 34 18.81 6.51 -14.94
C PRO A 34 17.38 6.55 -15.50
N LEU A 35 16.94 7.76 -15.82
CA LEU A 35 15.67 8.04 -16.50
C LEU A 35 15.94 8.85 -17.77
N PRO A 36 14.99 8.91 -18.72
CA PRO A 36 15.13 9.77 -19.89
C PRO A 36 15.47 11.22 -19.53
N PRO A 37 16.14 11.98 -20.41
CA PRO A 37 16.48 13.37 -20.13
C PRO A 37 15.22 14.25 -20.02
N VAL A 38 15.34 15.38 -19.35
CA VAL A 38 14.23 16.32 -19.14
C VAL A 38 14.15 17.32 -20.31
N ALA A 39 12.96 17.48 -20.90
CA ALA A 39 12.71 18.53 -21.89
C ALA A 39 12.45 19.89 -21.22
N PRO A 40 12.81 21.01 -21.88
CA PRO A 40 12.59 22.36 -21.34
C PRO A 40 11.11 22.76 -21.30
N SER A 41 10.27 22.14 -22.13
CA SER A 41 8.82 22.34 -22.15
C SER A 41 8.10 21.14 -22.78
N ASN A 42 6.77 21.15 -22.76
CA ASN A 42 5.92 20.19 -23.47
C ASN A 42 5.66 20.57 -24.94
N SER A 43 6.25 21.67 -25.43
CA SER A 43 6.02 22.14 -26.80
C SER A 43 6.58 21.14 -27.80
N THR A 44 5.87 20.91 -28.89
CA THR A 44 6.28 20.00 -29.97
C THR A 44 7.70 20.30 -30.45
N GLY A 45 8.56 19.29 -30.48
CA GLY A 45 9.98 19.40 -30.86
C GLY A 45 10.91 19.95 -29.77
N ALA A 46 10.44 20.23 -28.56
CA ALA A 46 11.28 20.67 -27.45
C ALA A 46 12.30 19.61 -26.98
N CYS A 47 12.01 18.33 -27.20
CA CYS A 47 12.99 17.25 -27.03
C CYS A 47 13.89 17.17 -28.27
N THR A 48 14.95 17.98 -28.29
CA THR A 48 15.88 18.05 -29.42
C THR A 48 16.96 16.97 -29.33
N LYS A 49 17.64 16.68 -30.46
CA LYS A 49 18.83 15.80 -30.47
C LYS A 49 20.00 16.32 -29.65
N SER A 50 20.04 17.61 -29.30
CA SER A 50 21.06 18.12 -28.37
C SER A 50 20.75 17.77 -26.92
N ILE A 51 19.49 17.51 -26.58
CA ILE A 51 19.04 17.07 -25.24
C ILE A 51 19.06 15.55 -25.16
N ASN A 52 18.49 14.87 -26.16
CA ASN A 52 18.56 13.42 -26.30
C ASN A 52 19.16 13.04 -27.67
N PRO A 53 20.48 12.81 -27.77
CA PRO A 53 21.16 12.44 -29.01
C PRO A 53 20.62 11.16 -29.67
N HIS A 54 20.09 10.24 -28.86
CA HIS A 54 19.53 8.96 -29.34
C HIS A 54 18.10 9.11 -29.88
N GLY A 55 17.43 10.24 -29.63
CA GLY A 55 16.07 10.48 -30.11
C GLY A 55 15.01 9.58 -29.46
N THR A 56 15.26 9.07 -28.24
CA THR A 56 14.41 8.12 -27.51
C THR A 56 13.46 8.79 -26.51
N GLY A 57 13.06 10.03 -26.80
CA GLY A 57 12.12 10.81 -26.01
C GLY A 57 12.72 11.55 -24.81
N CYS A 58 11.95 12.48 -24.26
CA CYS A 58 12.29 13.24 -23.06
C CYS A 58 11.10 13.26 -22.10
N ILE A 59 11.36 13.40 -20.80
CA ILE A 59 10.35 13.49 -19.75
C ILE A 59 10.21 14.94 -19.23
N GLY A 60 9.16 15.22 -18.46
CA GLY A 60 8.96 16.51 -17.81
C GLY A 60 9.69 16.65 -16.47
N ILE A 61 9.84 17.89 -16.00
CA ILE A 61 10.35 18.17 -14.63
C ILE A 61 9.42 17.54 -13.59
N THR A 62 8.11 17.70 -13.77
CA THR A 62 7.06 17.12 -12.93
C THR A 62 6.29 16.09 -13.74
N SER A 63 5.70 15.10 -13.07
CA SER A 63 4.76 14.16 -13.67
C SER A 63 3.78 13.65 -12.63
N ASP A 64 2.50 13.69 -12.96
CA ASP A 64 1.42 13.15 -12.12
C ASP A 64 1.18 11.65 -12.37
N SER A 65 1.82 11.10 -13.42
CA SER A 65 1.64 9.72 -13.86
C SER A 65 2.86 8.83 -13.64
N PHE A 66 4.01 9.42 -13.27
CA PHE A 66 5.23 8.67 -13.03
C PHE A 66 5.06 7.62 -11.94
N GLN A 67 5.50 6.39 -12.23
CA GLN A 67 5.52 5.32 -11.24
C GLN A 67 6.59 4.28 -11.59
N ALA A 68 7.44 3.93 -10.62
CA ALA A 68 8.29 2.74 -10.74
C ALA A 68 7.51 1.49 -10.33
N GLY A 69 7.84 0.37 -10.98
CA GLY A 69 7.25 -0.94 -10.74
C GLY A 69 8.29 -1.99 -10.39
N ASP A 70 7.99 -3.23 -10.76
CA ASP A 70 8.79 -4.40 -10.39
C ASP A 70 9.96 -4.68 -11.34
N PHE A 71 10.82 -5.59 -10.90
CA PHE A 71 11.88 -6.17 -11.72
C PHE A 71 11.31 -7.11 -12.78
N THR A 72 11.94 -7.13 -13.95
CA THR A 72 11.74 -8.20 -14.94
C THR A 72 12.29 -9.53 -14.42
N ALA A 73 11.89 -10.64 -15.04
CA ALA A 73 12.23 -11.99 -14.61
C ALA A 73 13.75 -12.28 -14.52
N ASP A 74 14.58 -11.52 -15.25
CA ASP A 74 16.04 -11.61 -15.20
C ASP A 74 16.68 -10.88 -13.99
N GLY A 75 15.91 -10.08 -13.26
CA GLY A 75 16.38 -9.30 -12.12
C GLY A 75 17.32 -8.14 -12.44
N ASN A 76 17.45 -7.78 -13.73
CA ASN A 76 18.41 -6.78 -14.19
C ASN A 76 17.74 -5.54 -14.82
N HIS A 77 16.42 -5.56 -15.01
CA HIS A 77 15.67 -4.40 -15.44
C HIS A 77 14.48 -4.13 -14.52
N VAL A 78 14.08 -2.87 -14.44
CA VAL A 78 12.90 -2.41 -13.71
C VAL A 78 11.92 -1.79 -14.69
N LEU A 79 10.63 -2.12 -14.56
CA LEU A 79 9.56 -1.49 -15.33
C LEU A 79 9.18 -0.14 -14.72
N VAL A 80 9.05 0.89 -15.55
CA VAL A 80 8.71 2.25 -15.12
C VAL A 80 7.67 2.85 -16.06
N ASN A 81 6.60 3.40 -15.50
CA ASN A 81 5.68 4.26 -16.24
C ASN A 81 6.24 5.69 -16.25
N VAL A 82 6.39 6.26 -17.44
CA VAL A 82 6.86 7.63 -17.64
C VAL A 82 5.91 8.38 -18.57
N GLU A 83 5.94 9.71 -18.50
CA GLU A 83 5.26 10.57 -19.47
C GLU A 83 6.28 11.26 -20.37
N PHE A 84 6.33 10.85 -21.63
CA PHE A 84 7.17 11.51 -22.62
C PHE A 84 6.50 12.78 -23.15
N ILE A 85 7.28 13.86 -23.27
CA ILE A 85 6.82 15.18 -23.72
C ILE A 85 7.77 15.78 -24.76
N GLY A 86 7.24 16.74 -25.52
CA GLY A 86 8.07 17.55 -26.43
C GLY A 86 8.61 16.82 -27.65
N ALA A 87 8.05 15.65 -28.00
CA ALA A 87 8.42 14.94 -29.22
C ALA A 87 8.20 15.81 -30.47
N PRO A 88 9.03 15.66 -31.52
CA PRO A 88 8.79 16.30 -32.81
C PRO A 88 7.53 15.72 -33.49
N THR A 89 7.02 16.42 -34.51
CA THR A 89 5.92 15.90 -35.34
C THR A 89 6.40 14.79 -36.26
N ALA A 90 5.50 13.85 -36.59
CA ALA A 90 5.71 12.92 -37.71
C ALA A 90 6.07 13.69 -39.01
N PRO A 91 6.93 13.16 -39.89
CA PRO A 91 7.45 11.78 -39.90
C PRO A 91 8.77 11.57 -39.15
N ASP A 92 9.18 12.49 -38.26
CA ASP A 92 10.38 12.27 -37.44
C ASP A 92 10.23 10.98 -36.60
N PRO A 93 11.18 10.03 -36.64
CA PRO A 93 11.07 8.78 -35.90
C PRO A 93 10.85 8.96 -34.38
N ALA A 94 11.30 10.07 -33.79
CA ALA A 94 11.10 10.36 -32.38
C ALA A 94 9.66 10.77 -32.03
N SER A 95 8.78 10.97 -33.03
CA SER A 95 7.38 11.35 -32.81
C SER A 95 6.57 10.32 -32.01
N ILE A 96 7.06 9.08 -31.90
CA ILE A 96 6.40 7.99 -31.16
C ILE A 96 6.56 8.11 -29.63
N TYR A 97 7.52 8.91 -29.15
CA TYR A 97 7.79 9.08 -27.71
C TYR A 97 6.92 10.20 -27.14
N THR A 98 5.62 9.94 -26.99
CA THR A 98 4.65 10.92 -26.48
C THR A 98 3.65 10.28 -25.54
N GLY A 99 3.23 11.04 -24.51
CA GLY A 99 2.26 10.61 -23.50
C GLY A 99 2.82 9.55 -22.55
N GLN A 100 1.93 8.91 -21.79
CA GLN A 100 2.30 7.86 -20.85
C GLN A 100 2.79 6.60 -21.57
N GLN A 101 3.96 6.09 -21.22
CA GLN A 101 4.59 4.93 -21.83
C GLN A 101 5.25 4.07 -20.76
N LEU A 102 5.30 2.76 -21.01
CA LEU A 102 6.04 1.80 -20.21
C LEU A 102 7.47 1.66 -20.76
N ILE A 103 8.46 1.84 -19.90
CA ILE A 103 9.87 1.63 -20.21
C ILE A 103 10.47 0.54 -19.32
N ALA A 104 11.53 -0.10 -19.80
CA ALA A 104 12.41 -0.94 -18.99
C ALA A 104 13.74 -0.20 -18.76
N VAL A 105 14.20 -0.15 -17.51
CA VAL A 105 15.42 0.56 -17.08
C VAL A 105 16.45 -0.43 -16.58
N LYS A 106 17.70 -0.32 -17.04
CA LYS A 106 18.84 -1.15 -16.60
C LYS A 106 19.24 -0.85 -15.16
N THR A 107 19.63 -1.89 -14.44
CA THR A 107 20.02 -1.79 -13.01
C THR A 107 21.51 -1.97 -12.75
N ASP A 108 22.27 -2.32 -13.78
CA ASP A 108 23.70 -2.68 -13.73
C ASP A 108 24.61 -1.63 -14.40
N GLY A 109 24.03 -0.56 -14.95
CA GLY A 109 24.77 0.47 -15.69
C GLY A 109 25.10 0.11 -17.13
N SER A 110 24.64 -1.05 -17.64
CA SER A 110 24.75 -1.38 -19.05
C SER A 110 23.76 -0.56 -19.89
N LEU A 111 23.95 -0.58 -21.21
CA LEU A 111 23.08 0.09 -22.18
C LEU A 111 22.27 -0.96 -22.96
N PHE A 112 21.12 -0.56 -23.47
CA PHE A 112 20.42 -1.25 -24.54
C PHE A 112 21.07 -0.92 -25.91
N PRO A 113 20.76 -1.66 -26.99
CA PRO A 113 21.33 -1.40 -28.31
C PRO A 113 21.02 -0.02 -28.91
N ASN A 114 19.97 0.66 -28.42
CA ASN A 114 19.68 2.05 -28.76
C ASN A 114 20.69 3.06 -28.19
N GLY A 115 21.57 2.62 -27.29
CA GLY A 115 22.58 3.45 -26.62
C GLY A 115 22.13 4.04 -25.29
N ASP A 116 20.87 3.85 -24.90
CA ASP A 116 20.32 4.36 -23.63
C ASP A 116 20.30 3.25 -22.56
N PRO A 117 20.35 3.61 -21.27
CA PRO A 117 20.11 2.66 -20.18
C PRO A 117 18.62 2.34 -19.98
N TRP A 118 17.75 2.78 -20.89
CA TRP A 118 16.34 2.40 -20.94
C TRP A 118 15.91 2.05 -22.37
N LYS A 119 14.86 1.22 -22.48
CA LYS A 119 14.12 1.03 -23.73
C LYS A 119 12.63 1.24 -23.50
N CYS A 120 11.93 1.77 -24.49
CA CYS A 120 10.47 1.90 -24.42
C CYS A 120 9.79 0.63 -24.93
N LEU A 121 8.87 0.07 -24.14
CA LEU A 121 8.13 -1.16 -24.45
C LEU A 121 6.85 -0.87 -25.22
N SER A 122 6.20 0.27 -24.95
CA SER A 122 4.90 0.62 -25.53
C SER A 122 4.97 1.68 -26.64
N CYS A 123 6.14 2.29 -26.86
CA CYS A 123 6.30 3.34 -27.87
C CYS A 123 6.21 2.77 -29.28
N GLY A 124 5.47 3.45 -30.14
CA GLY A 124 5.34 3.06 -31.55
C GLY A 124 4.53 1.79 -31.80
N VAL A 125 3.92 1.20 -30.76
CA VAL A 125 3.01 0.07 -30.92
C VAL A 125 1.87 0.49 -31.85
N PRO A 126 1.61 -0.25 -32.95
CA PRO A 126 0.59 0.12 -33.90
C PRO A 126 -0.81 0.19 -33.25
N PRO A 127 -1.67 1.17 -33.63
CA PRO A 127 -3.00 1.32 -33.04
C PRO A 127 -3.88 0.06 -33.11
N GLU A 128 -3.70 -0.76 -34.15
CA GLU A 128 -4.40 -2.02 -34.30
C GLU A 128 -3.98 -3.12 -33.31
N GLN A 129 -2.80 -2.99 -32.69
CA GLN A 129 -2.26 -3.87 -31.65
C GLN A 129 -2.55 -3.36 -30.23
N ALA A 130 -3.00 -2.10 -30.08
CA ALA A 130 -3.35 -1.46 -28.82
C ALA A 130 -4.77 -0.87 -28.82
N ARG A 131 -5.74 -1.64 -29.33
CA ARG A 131 -7.13 -1.17 -29.50
C ARG A 131 -7.80 -0.94 -28.15
N SER A 132 -8.48 0.20 -28.02
CA SER A 132 -9.24 0.56 -26.81
C SER A 132 -8.40 0.50 -25.52
N LEU A 133 -7.12 0.87 -25.62
CA LEU A 133 -6.21 1.00 -24.50
C LEU A 133 -6.84 1.83 -23.36
N ASP A 134 -6.91 1.26 -22.16
CA ASP A 134 -7.48 1.93 -20.99
C ASP A 134 -6.53 3.07 -20.55
N PRO A 135 -7.06 4.26 -20.20
CA PRO A 135 -6.24 5.39 -19.77
C PRO A 135 -5.54 5.17 -18.42
N ALA A 136 -5.99 4.26 -17.57
CA ALA A 136 -5.31 3.92 -16.32
C ALA A 136 -4.08 3.03 -16.60
N ARG A 137 -2.89 3.58 -16.32
CA ARG A 137 -1.56 3.03 -16.66
C ARG A 137 -0.61 3.02 -15.44
N ASP A 138 -1.19 2.89 -14.26
CA ASP A 138 -0.54 2.83 -12.95
C ASP A 138 0.03 1.43 -12.64
N TYR A 139 0.79 1.28 -11.55
CA TYR A 139 1.29 -0.01 -11.03
C TYR A 139 1.87 -0.95 -12.10
N PRO A 140 2.98 -0.58 -12.76
CA PRO A 140 3.63 -1.49 -13.69
C PRO A 140 4.18 -2.71 -12.96
N HIS A 141 3.79 -3.92 -13.38
CA HIS A 141 4.28 -5.18 -12.80
C HIS A 141 4.69 -6.15 -13.90
N ALA A 142 5.88 -6.74 -13.80
CA ALA A 142 6.32 -7.76 -14.74
C ALA A 142 5.70 -9.12 -14.37
N ALA A 143 5.17 -9.84 -15.34
CA ALA A 143 4.80 -11.24 -15.17
C ALA A 143 6.07 -12.10 -14.98
N ARG A 144 5.99 -13.15 -14.17
CA ARG A 144 7.11 -14.08 -13.93
C ARG A 144 7.50 -14.86 -15.17
N ASN A 145 6.57 -15.02 -16.12
CA ASN A 145 6.84 -15.56 -17.44
C ASN A 145 7.80 -14.70 -18.29
N GLY A 146 8.06 -13.44 -17.89
CA GLY A 146 9.05 -12.55 -18.49
C GLY A 146 8.66 -11.94 -19.84
N ARG A 147 7.44 -12.19 -20.35
CA ARG A 147 6.96 -11.76 -21.68
C ARG A 147 5.82 -10.75 -21.61
N GLN A 148 5.19 -10.63 -20.45
CA GLN A 148 4.03 -9.76 -20.23
C GLN A 148 4.28 -8.79 -19.06
N ALA A 149 3.62 -7.64 -19.12
CA ALA A 149 3.57 -6.69 -18.02
C ALA A 149 2.14 -6.17 -17.80
N LEU A 150 1.72 -6.14 -16.53
CA LEU A 150 0.58 -5.34 -16.11
C LEU A 150 0.97 -3.86 -16.20
N TRP A 151 0.11 -3.06 -16.80
CA TRP A 151 0.28 -1.61 -16.95
C TRP A 151 -1.07 -0.91 -16.75
N GLY A 152 -1.40 -0.70 -15.48
CA GLY A 152 -2.68 -0.24 -14.99
C GLY A 152 -3.76 -1.25 -15.29
N ARG A 153 -4.74 -0.87 -16.11
CA ARG A 153 -5.82 -1.77 -16.57
C ARG A 153 -5.53 -2.40 -17.92
N ASN A 154 -4.25 -2.56 -18.26
CA ASN A 154 -3.81 -3.13 -19.52
C ASN A 154 -2.76 -4.21 -19.26
N ILE A 155 -2.67 -5.18 -20.18
CA ILE A 155 -1.57 -6.14 -20.28
C ILE A 155 -0.79 -5.83 -21.55
N LEU A 156 0.49 -5.47 -21.40
CA LEU A 156 1.45 -5.43 -22.50
C LEU A 156 2.03 -6.83 -22.70
N ASP A 157 2.05 -7.32 -23.93
CA ASP A 157 2.45 -8.67 -24.29
C ASP A 157 3.41 -8.66 -25.50
N CYS A 158 4.63 -9.17 -25.32
CA CYS A 158 5.63 -9.32 -26.39
C CYS A 158 5.53 -10.67 -27.13
N GLY A 159 4.44 -11.43 -26.94
CA GLY A 159 4.23 -12.75 -27.51
C GLY A 159 5.20 -13.77 -26.94
N ASP A 160 6.05 -14.35 -27.79
CA ASP A 160 7.06 -15.33 -27.38
C ASP A 160 8.40 -14.71 -26.98
N ALA A 161 8.58 -13.40 -27.20
CA ALA A 161 9.82 -12.70 -26.87
C ALA A 161 9.82 -12.22 -25.40
N PRO A 162 10.95 -12.32 -24.68
CA PRO A 162 11.11 -11.63 -23.40
C PRO A 162 10.94 -10.12 -23.53
N LEU A 163 10.33 -9.48 -22.52
CA LEU A 163 10.06 -8.03 -22.52
C LEU A 163 11.28 -7.18 -22.90
N VAL A 164 12.46 -7.55 -22.38
CA VAL A 164 13.69 -6.75 -22.48
C VAL A 164 14.59 -7.14 -23.66
N SER A 165 14.22 -8.17 -24.43
CA SER A 165 15.03 -8.62 -25.58
C SER A 165 14.79 -7.76 -26.82
N ASP A 166 15.68 -7.83 -27.80
CA ASP A 166 15.57 -7.05 -29.04
C ASP A 166 14.44 -7.55 -29.95
N GLU A 167 13.96 -8.78 -29.73
CA GLU A 167 12.80 -9.35 -30.45
C GLU A 167 11.46 -8.79 -29.98
N CYS A 168 11.38 -8.22 -28.77
CA CYS A 168 10.23 -7.43 -28.36
C CYS A 168 10.31 -6.03 -28.98
N THR A 169 9.66 -5.91 -30.14
CA THR A 169 9.59 -4.69 -30.97
C THR A 169 8.17 -4.15 -30.99
N PRO A 170 7.95 -2.89 -31.42
CA PRO A 170 6.60 -2.35 -31.51
C PRO A 170 5.65 -3.17 -32.40
N ASN A 171 6.17 -3.83 -33.44
CA ASN A 171 5.35 -4.64 -34.36
C ASN A 171 5.00 -6.03 -33.81
N THR A 172 5.67 -6.48 -32.77
CA THR A 172 5.45 -7.76 -32.09
C THR A 172 4.81 -7.59 -30.70
N THR A 173 4.49 -6.36 -30.32
CA THR A 173 3.97 -6.01 -29.00
C THR A 173 2.48 -5.68 -29.09
N TYR A 174 1.66 -6.39 -28.32
CA TYR A 174 0.24 -6.11 -28.21
C TYR A 174 -0.08 -5.53 -26.83
N ILE A 175 -1.06 -4.63 -26.76
CA ILE A 175 -1.53 -4.09 -25.49
C ILE A 175 -3.04 -4.29 -25.40
N TYR A 176 -3.44 -5.12 -24.46
CA TYR A 176 -4.83 -5.55 -24.30
C TYR A 176 -5.45 -4.93 -23.03
N PRO A 177 -6.64 -4.31 -23.11
CA PRO A 177 -7.33 -3.85 -21.91
C PRO A 177 -7.81 -5.02 -21.07
N ILE A 178 -7.99 -4.78 -19.77
CA ILE A 178 -8.56 -5.72 -18.80
C ILE A 178 -10.02 -5.31 -18.56
N TYR A 179 -10.95 -6.24 -18.74
CA TYR A 179 -12.37 -6.01 -18.62
C TYR A 179 -12.96 -6.70 -17.40
N TRP A 180 -13.71 -5.93 -16.62
CA TRP A 180 -14.55 -6.42 -15.52
C TRP A 180 -15.90 -5.69 -15.53
N PRO A 181 -17.04 -6.42 -15.60
CA PRO A 181 -18.34 -5.78 -15.80
C PRO A 181 -18.90 -5.06 -14.57
N ASN A 182 -18.38 -5.32 -13.37
CA ASN A 182 -19.03 -4.91 -12.12
C ASN A 182 -18.52 -3.58 -11.52
N GLY A 183 -17.61 -2.88 -12.20
CA GLY A 183 -17.18 -1.56 -11.74
C GLY A 183 -15.79 -1.14 -12.20
N SER A 184 -15.28 -0.11 -11.53
CA SER A 184 -13.95 0.45 -11.76
C SER A 184 -12.91 -0.30 -10.92
N MET A 185 -11.81 -0.74 -11.54
CA MET A 185 -10.71 -1.41 -10.85
C MET A 185 -9.62 -0.42 -10.48
N ARG A 186 -9.00 -0.55 -9.32
CA ARG A 186 -7.80 0.21 -8.96
C ARG A 186 -6.78 -0.69 -8.31
N GLU A 187 -5.51 -0.32 -8.45
CA GLU A 187 -4.40 -0.97 -7.74
C GLU A 187 -4.33 -2.47 -8.01
N LEU A 188 -4.36 -2.80 -9.29
CA LEU A 188 -4.29 -4.17 -9.76
C LEU A 188 -2.94 -4.76 -9.32
N ARG A 189 -2.97 -6.01 -8.85
CA ARG A 189 -1.79 -6.78 -8.44
C ARG A 189 -1.82 -8.12 -9.14
N MET A 190 -0.80 -8.39 -9.93
CA MET A 190 -0.64 -9.68 -10.60
C MET A 190 -0.22 -10.74 -9.58
N HIS A 191 -0.87 -11.90 -9.62
CA HIS A 191 -0.47 -13.03 -8.78
C HIS A 191 0.79 -13.69 -9.37
N PRO A 192 1.69 -14.26 -8.54
CA PRO A 192 2.89 -14.99 -8.98
C PRO A 192 2.71 -16.11 -10.02
N ASP A 193 1.49 -16.57 -10.29
CA ASP A 193 1.21 -17.59 -11.30
C ASP A 193 0.90 -17.01 -12.69
N ASP A 194 0.94 -15.68 -12.82
CA ASP A 194 0.64 -14.91 -14.04
C ASP A 194 -0.78 -15.13 -14.62
N VAL A 195 -1.64 -15.83 -13.88
CA VAL A 195 -2.99 -16.23 -14.33
C VAL A 195 -4.06 -15.58 -13.48
N HIS A 196 -3.77 -15.28 -12.21
CA HIS A 196 -4.70 -14.61 -11.31
C HIS A 196 -4.28 -13.19 -11.00
N MET A 197 -5.23 -12.41 -10.49
CA MET A 197 -4.95 -11.07 -10.00
C MET A 197 -5.89 -10.65 -8.88
N GLY A 198 -5.42 -9.71 -8.06
CA GLY A 198 -6.19 -9.01 -7.06
C GLY A 198 -6.37 -7.54 -7.43
N TRP A 199 -7.48 -6.92 -7.01
CA TRP A 199 -7.72 -5.49 -7.19
C TRP A 199 -8.68 -4.95 -6.14
N SER A 200 -8.67 -3.62 -5.97
CA SER A 200 -9.62 -2.89 -5.15
C SER A 200 -10.65 -2.16 -6.03
N SER A 201 -11.80 -1.82 -5.46
CA SER A 201 -12.80 -0.96 -6.09
C SER A 201 -13.47 -0.09 -5.04
N PHE A 202 -13.55 1.23 -5.28
CA PHE A 202 -14.17 2.16 -4.34
C PHE A 202 -15.67 1.91 -4.22
N THR A 203 -16.18 2.10 -2.99
CA THR A 203 -17.60 2.19 -2.66
C THR A 203 -17.92 3.61 -2.20
N ARG A 204 -19.16 3.88 -1.77
CA ARG A 204 -19.55 5.17 -1.20
C ARG A 204 -18.95 5.32 0.21
N GLY A 205 -17.71 5.82 0.29
CA GLY A 205 -16.99 6.07 1.55
C GLY A 205 -16.13 4.90 2.04
N GLY A 206 -15.78 3.96 1.15
CA GLY A 206 -14.92 2.82 1.46
C GLY A 206 -14.43 2.12 0.20
N GLN A 207 -14.06 0.84 0.31
CA GLN A 207 -13.69 0.03 -0.84
C GLN A 207 -13.94 -1.46 -0.58
N ASN A 208 -14.06 -2.22 -1.66
CA ASN A 208 -14.09 -3.67 -1.66
C ASN A 208 -12.87 -4.21 -2.40
N THR A 209 -12.44 -5.40 -2.02
CA THR A 209 -11.31 -6.11 -2.64
C THR A 209 -11.78 -7.39 -3.32
N PHE A 210 -11.14 -7.70 -4.44
CA PHE A 210 -11.53 -8.77 -5.33
C PHE A 210 -10.32 -9.59 -5.75
N PHE A 211 -10.59 -10.84 -6.12
CA PHE A 211 -9.63 -11.78 -6.69
C PHE A 211 -10.27 -12.54 -7.84
N GLY A 212 -9.57 -12.73 -8.93
CA GLY A 212 -10.11 -13.40 -10.11
C GLY A 212 -9.03 -13.86 -11.07
N ARG A 213 -9.48 -14.56 -12.11
CA ARG A 213 -8.62 -15.13 -13.15
C ARG A 213 -8.61 -14.25 -14.39
N LEU A 214 -7.42 -13.97 -14.91
CA LEU A 214 -7.21 -13.38 -16.22
C LEU A 214 -7.46 -14.42 -17.30
N GLN A 215 -8.42 -14.15 -18.18
CA GLN A 215 -8.69 -15.00 -19.35
C GLN A 215 -8.64 -14.17 -20.63
N PHE A 216 -7.70 -14.49 -21.52
CA PHE A 216 -7.64 -13.82 -22.81
C PHE A 216 -8.85 -14.18 -23.66
N ASN A 217 -9.53 -13.16 -24.18
CA ASN A 217 -10.65 -13.27 -25.07
C ASN A 217 -10.30 -12.55 -26.40
N PRO A 218 -9.94 -13.30 -27.46
CA PRO A 218 -9.55 -12.69 -28.72
C PRO A 218 -10.74 -12.07 -29.48
N ASN A 219 -11.97 -12.50 -29.20
CA ASN A 219 -13.17 -12.10 -29.94
C ASN A 219 -14.36 -11.93 -28.99
N PRO A 220 -14.36 -10.95 -28.08
CA PRO A 220 -15.50 -10.75 -27.19
C PRO A 220 -16.75 -10.41 -28.00
N THR A 221 -17.90 -10.89 -27.53
CA THR A 221 -19.22 -10.60 -28.13
C THR A 221 -20.10 -9.75 -27.22
N THR A 222 -19.65 -9.49 -25.98
CA THR A 222 -20.38 -8.75 -24.94
C THR A 222 -19.43 -7.87 -24.15
N GLY A 223 -19.97 -6.86 -23.45
CA GLY A 223 -19.17 -5.90 -22.68
C GLY A 223 -18.41 -4.90 -23.56
N SER A 224 -18.12 -3.71 -23.03
CA SER A 224 -17.31 -2.71 -23.73
C SER A 224 -15.91 -2.65 -23.08
N PRO A 225 -14.80 -2.69 -23.86
CA PRO A 225 -14.74 -2.62 -25.32
C PRO A 225 -14.80 -3.97 -26.03
N VAL A 226 -15.43 -4.07 -27.22
CA VAL A 226 -15.55 -5.31 -28.01
C VAL A 226 -14.31 -5.49 -28.93
N VAL A 227 -13.13 -5.62 -28.31
CA VAL A 227 -11.82 -5.83 -28.96
C VAL A 227 -11.07 -6.94 -28.24
N PRO A 228 -10.02 -7.56 -28.83
CA PRO A 228 -9.18 -8.51 -28.07
C PRO A 228 -8.77 -7.94 -26.72
N ARG A 229 -9.06 -8.66 -25.63
CA ARG A 229 -8.92 -8.17 -24.26
C ARG A 229 -8.76 -9.32 -23.27
N TYR A 230 -8.40 -9.02 -22.03
CA TYR A 230 -8.49 -9.98 -20.93
C TYR A 230 -9.80 -9.78 -20.17
N ASP A 231 -10.60 -10.82 -20.04
CA ASP A 231 -11.78 -10.82 -19.17
C ASP A 231 -11.38 -11.33 -17.77
N LEU A 232 -11.87 -10.67 -16.72
CA LEU A 232 -11.79 -11.19 -15.35
C LEU A 232 -12.96 -12.14 -15.09
N VAL A 233 -12.62 -13.43 -14.96
CA VAL A 233 -13.56 -14.52 -14.74
C VAL A 233 -13.35 -15.13 -13.35
N ASN A 234 -14.33 -15.92 -12.89
CA ASN A 234 -14.29 -16.58 -11.57
C ASN A 234 -13.98 -15.59 -10.43
N VAL A 235 -14.65 -14.44 -10.47
CA VAL A 235 -14.37 -13.35 -9.54
C VAL A 235 -14.92 -13.68 -8.15
N ASN A 236 -14.09 -13.47 -7.14
CA ASN A 236 -14.40 -13.52 -5.73
C ASN A 236 -14.38 -12.08 -5.20
N ILE A 237 -15.34 -11.72 -4.34
CA ILE A 237 -15.18 -10.60 -3.41
C ILE A 237 -14.58 -11.17 -2.12
N LEU A 238 -13.51 -10.54 -1.61
CA LEU A 238 -12.73 -11.03 -0.47
C LEU A 238 -13.42 -10.72 0.87
N VAL A 239 -14.63 -11.25 1.01
CA VAL A 239 -15.49 -11.16 2.19
C VAL A 239 -15.90 -12.57 2.56
N ASP A 240 -15.63 -12.97 3.81
CA ASP A 240 -16.21 -14.15 4.41
C ASP A 240 -17.60 -13.78 4.99
N PRO A 241 -18.70 -14.23 4.36
CA PRO A 241 -20.04 -13.83 4.76
C PRO A 241 -20.49 -14.52 6.06
N LYS A 242 -19.76 -15.55 6.50
CA LYS A 242 -20.00 -16.28 7.75
C LYS A 242 -18.89 -16.02 8.78
N GLY A 243 -17.91 -15.20 8.41
CA GLY A 243 -16.76 -14.86 9.22
C GLY A 243 -17.12 -13.91 10.35
N ARG A 244 -16.18 -13.79 11.29
CA ARG A 244 -16.26 -12.80 12.36
C ARG A 244 -15.86 -11.43 11.84
N SER A 245 -16.45 -10.37 12.37
CA SER A 245 -15.92 -9.01 12.25
C SER A 245 -14.82 -8.78 13.30
N SER A 246 -13.96 -7.79 13.09
CA SER A 246 -12.87 -7.46 14.03
C SER A 246 -13.36 -7.10 15.43
N ILE A 247 -14.55 -6.51 15.53
CA ILE A 247 -15.24 -6.18 16.79
C ILE A 247 -16.66 -6.72 16.72
N MET A 248 -17.06 -7.52 17.72
CA MET A 248 -18.41 -8.07 17.82
C MET A 248 -18.98 -7.85 19.23
N ALA A 249 -20.31 -7.71 19.32
CA ALA A 249 -21.04 -7.65 20.57
C ALA A 249 -21.66 -9.01 20.93
N GLU A 250 -21.41 -9.46 22.16
CA GLU A 250 -22.05 -10.60 22.82
C GLU A 250 -22.87 -10.07 24.01
N GLY A 251 -24.13 -9.71 23.75
CA GLY A 251 -24.96 -8.99 24.71
C GLY A 251 -24.37 -7.60 25.01
N HIS A 252 -23.94 -7.36 26.24
CA HIS A 252 -23.31 -6.11 26.66
C HIS A 252 -21.76 -6.17 26.69
N GLU A 253 -21.16 -7.23 26.15
CA GLU A 253 -19.71 -7.39 26.09
C GLU A 253 -19.20 -7.23 24.65
N LEU A 254 -18.11 -6.49 24.46
CA LEU A 254 -17.38 -6.47 23.18
C LEU A 254 -16.29 -7.54 23.18
N LYS A 255 -16.11 -8.17 22.03
CA LYS A 255 -15.01 -9.10 21.74
C LYS A 255 -14.20 -8.59 20.55
N LEU A 256 -12.87 -8.70 20.67
CA LEU A 256 -11.93 -8.42 19.59
C LEU A 256 -11.52 -9.75 18.93
N HIS A 257 -11.60 -9.80 17.61
CA HIS A 257 -11.31 -10.99 16.81
C HIS A 257 -10.10 -10.73 15.90
N ASP A 258 -8.91 -11.03 16.42
CA ASP A 258 -7.64 -10.84 15.72
C ASP A 258 -7.52 -11.75 14.48
N GLU A 259 -8.29 -12.82 14.43
CA GLU A 259 -8.39 -13.80 13.35
C GLU A 259 -9.39 -13.42 12.25
N ALA A 260 -10.15 -12.34 12.41
CA ALA A 260 -11.16 -11.93 11.44
C ALA A 260 -10.54 -11.60 10.08
N ILE A 261 -11.15 -12.10 9.00
CA ILE A 261 -10.74 -11.79 7.63
C ILE A 261 -11.43 -10.49 7.20
N VAL A 262 -10.71 -9.37 7.30
CA VAL A 262 -11.22 -8.04 6.96
C VAL A 262 -10.26 -7.39 5.97
N VAL A 263 -10.40 -7.74 4.69
CA VAL A 263 -9.51 -7.28 3.62
C VAL A 263 -9.91 -5.89 3.14
N GLY A 264 -9.30 -4.86 3.72
CA GLY A 264 -9.58 -3.45 3.41
C GLY A 264 -9.06 -3.03 2.04
N GLU A 265 -7.74 -2.99 1.84
CA GLU A 265 -7.11 -2.65 0.55
C GLU A 265 -6.10 -3.72 0.17
N LEU A 266 -6.24 -4.32 -1.01
CA LEU A 266 -5.30 -5.34 -1.47
C LEU A 266 -3.99 -4.68 -1.88
N ARG A 267 -2.87 -5.21 -1.38
CA ARG A 267 -1.52 -4.70 -1.64
C ARG A 267 -0.60 -5.65 -2.38
N GLY A 268 -0.99 -6.91 -2.53
CA GLY A 268 -0.25 -7.87 -3.34
C GLY A 268 -0.37 -9.27 -2.77
N PHE A 269 0.67 -10.07 -2.99
CA PHE A 269 0.73 -11.47 -2.56
C PHE A 269 2.09 -11.76 -1.92
N SER A 270 2.16 -12.82 -1.12
CA SER A 270 3.44 -13.40 -0.73
C SER A 270 4.27 -13.77 -1.97
N GLY A 271 5.58 -13.94 -1.81
CA GLY A 271 6.47 -14.39 -2.88
C GLY A 271 6.07 -15.72 -3.53
N ALA A 272 5.38 -16.62 -2.80
CA ALA A 272 4.80 -17.82 -3.39
C ALA A 272 3.37 -17.61 -3.95
N GLY A 273 2.62 -16.63 -3.44
CA GLY A 273 1.22 -16.42 -3.82
C GLY A 273 0.20 -17.15 -2.93
N ASP A 274 0.64 -17.83 -1.88
CA ASP A 274 -0.25 -18.52 -0.93
C ASP A 274 -0.97 -17.58 0.06
N GLU A 275 -0.52 -16.32 0.17
CA GLU A 275 -1.15 -15.31 1.02
C GLU A 275 -1.49 -14.04 0.22
N ILE A 276 -2.67 -13.47 0.49
CA ILE A 276 -3.07 -12.12 0.06
C ILE A 276 -2.59 -11.12 1.10
N LEU A 277 -1.91 -10.07 0.66
CA LEU A 277 -1.42 -8.97 1.48
C LEU A 277 -2.40 -7.80 1.41
N TYR A 278 -2.69 -7.18 2.56
CA TYR A 278 -3.68 -6.10 2.59
C TYR A 278 -3.49 -5.14 3.77
N ILE A 279 -4.01 -3.93 3.59
CA ILE A 279 -4.30 -3.01 4.71
C ILE A 279 -5.54 -3.53 5.41
N GLY A 280 -5.39 -3.92 6.67
CA GLY A 280 -6.44 -4.54 7.47
C GLY A 280 -6.99 -3.65 8.58
N PRO A 281 -7.80 -4.22 9.48
CA PRO A 281 -8.35 -3.48 10.60
C PRO A 281 -7.24 -3.13 11.60
N THR A 282 -7.40 -2.00 12.28
CA THR A 282 -6.46 -1.60 13.34
C THR A 282 -6.56 -2.58 14.51
N ARG A 283 -5.42 -3.04 15.05
CA ARG A 283 -5.39 -3.81 16.32
C ARG A 283 -5.10 -2.93 17.54
N GLU A 284 -4.54 -1.76 17.29
CA GLU A 284 -4.31 -0.71 18.27
C GLU A 284 -4.85 0.59 17.71
N ALA A 285 -5.45 1.42 18.56
CA ALA A 285 -6.12 2.64 18.13
C ALA A 285 -5.19 3.52 17.28
N ASN A 286 -5.70 3.93 16.12
CA ASN A 286 -5.06 4.78 15.12
C ASN A 286 -3.81 4.17 14.45
N ASN A 287 -3.62 2.87 14.58
CA ASN A 287 -2.50 2.18 13.94
C ASN A 287 -2.95 1.47 12.66
N ILE A 288 -2.48 1.91 11.49
CA ILE A 288 -2.83 1.28 10.22
C ILE A 288 -1.80 0.20 9.88
N ASP A 289 -2.21 -1.05 10.10
CA ASP A 289 -1.37 -2.24 9.97
C ASP A 289 -1.60 -2.99 8.66
N LEU A 290 -0.57 -3.73 8.27
CA LEU A 290 -0.61 -4.67 7.16
C LEU A 290 -0.78 -6.10 7.67
N PHE A 291 -1.52 -6.88 6.91
CA PHE A 291 -1.88 -8.26 7.22
C PHE A 291 -1.66 -9.16 6.01
N ALA A 292 -1.57 -10.45 6.30
CA ALA A 292 -1.62 -11.52 5.33
C ALA A 292 -2.79 -12.46 5.68
N VAL A 293 -3.51 -12.94 4.67
CA VAL A 293 -4.50 -14.02 4.80
C VAL A 293 -4.16 -15.14 3.82
N HIS A 294 -4.06 -16.36 4.33
CA HIS A 294 -3.78 -17.52 3.48
C HIS A 294 -4.97 -17.83 2.57
N VAL A 295 -4.72 -17.98 1.26
CA VAL A 295 -5.74 -18.10 0.22
C VAL A 295 -6.68 -19.27 0.46
N THR A 296 -6.17 -20.46 0.83
CA THR A 296 -7.05 -21.63 1.07
C THR A 296 -7.62 -21.71 2.49
N SER A 297 -6.79 -21.56 3.53
CA SER A 297 -7.20 -21.80 4.92
C SER A 297 -7.89 -20.61 5.59
N GLY A 298 -7.75 -19.40 5.05
CA GLY A 298 -8.25 -18.17 5.70
C GLY A 298 -7.46 -17.76 6.94
N ALA A 299 -6.31 -18.38 7.21
CA ALA A 299 -5.49 -18.04 8.37
C ALA A 299 -4.93 -16.61 8.23
N VAL A 300 -5.21 -15.75 9.22
CA VAL A 300 -4.77 -14.36 9.26
C VAL A 300 -3.55 -14.19 10.15
N ARG A 301 -2.58 -13.38 9.71
CA ARG A 301 -1.48 -12.89 10.54
C ARG A 301 -1.22 -11.41 10.31
N ARG A 302 -0.86 -10.70 11.39
CA ARG A 302 -0.43 -9.30 11.37
C ARG A 302 1.06 -9.24 10.98
N LEU A 303 1.41 -8.36 10.06
CA LEU A 303 2.77 -8.21 9.54
C LEU A 303 3.50 -7.03 10.18
N THR A 304 2.80 -5.91 10.32
CA THR A 304 3.32 -4.70 10.95
C THR A 304 2.60 -4.44 12.26
N SER A 305 3.36 -3.93 13.23
CA SER A 305 2.85 -3.52 14.52
C SER A 305 3.58 -2.33 15.12
N HIS A 306 4.58 -1.72 14.48
CA HIS A 306 5.03 -0.39 14.88
C HIS A 306 3.84 0.59 14.84
N PRO A 307 3.75 1.58 15.76
CA PRO A 307 2.74 2.64 15.63
C PRO A 307 2.89 3.36 14.28
N GLU A 308 1.83 4.03 13.80
CA GLU A 308 1.75 4.84 12.58
C GLU A 308 1.08 4.14 11.37
N TYR A 309 1.53 4.40 10.14
CA TYR A 309 0.89 3.95 8.91
C TYR A 309 1.84 3.16 8.01
N ALA A 310 1.46 1.93 7.70
CA ALA A 310 2.19 1.03 6.82
C ALA A 310 1.45 0.78 5.50
N ASP A 311 2.05 1.17 4.37
CA ASP A 311 1.53 1.03 3.01
C ASP A 311 2.47 1.68 1.96
N PRO A 312 2.75 1.07 0.79
CA PRO A 312 2.49 -0.33 0.37
C PRO A 312 3.54 -1.33 0.84
N ILE A 313 3.41 -2.60 0.44
CA ILE A 313 4.25 -3.74 0.83
C ILE A 313 4.56 -4.65 -0.36
N ALA A 314 5.77 -5.22 -0.39
CA ALA A 314 6.12 -6.33 -1.26
C ALA A 314 6.95 -7.39 -0.54
N PHE A 315 6.67 -8.67 -0.82
CA PHE A 315 7.46 -9.79 -0.32
C PHE A 315 8.60 -10.13 -1.28
N SER A 316 9.73 -10.59 -0.72
CA SER A 316 10.77 -11.23 -1.51
C SER A 316 10.24 -12.54 -2.10
N HIS A 317 10.75 -12.91 -3.27
CA HIS A 317 10.25 -14.07 -4.01
C HIS A 317 10.47 -15.40 -3.25
N ASP A 318 11.43 -15.46 -2.32
CA ASP A 318 11.72 -16.61 -1.45
C ASP A 318 10.89 -16.65 -0.14
N ASN A 319 9.95 -15.70 0.04
CA ASN A 319 9.13 -15.53 1.24
C ASN A 319 9.89 -15.27 2.55
N GLN A 320 11.16 -14.88 2.51
CA GLN A 320 11.93 -14.67 3.74
C GLN A 320 11.88 -13.24 4.25
N TRP A 321 11.55 -12.28 3.39
CA TRP A 321 11.56 -10.85 3.71
C TRP A 321 10.36 -10.16 3.08
N PHE A 322 10.03 -8.99 3.62
CA PHE A 322 9.19 -8.02 2.94
C PHE A 322 9.74 -6.62 3.15
N VAL A 323 9.44 -5.74 2.21
CA VAL A 323 9.71 -4.31 2.34
C VAL A 323 8.37 -3.58 2.37
N VAL A 324 8.24 -2.68 3.32
CA VAL A 324 7.05 -1.85 3.52
C VAL A 324 7.44 -0.38 3.41
N MET A 325 6.59 0.42 2.77
CA MET A 325 6.66 1.87 2.82
C MET A 325 5.86 2.30 4.04
N ASP A 326 6.51 2.95 4.98
CA ASP A 326 5.94 3.18 6.30
C ASP A 326 6.29 4.59 6.77
N THR A 327 5.39 5.25 7.49
CA THR A 327 5.70 6.56 8.06
C THR A 327 6.67 6.48 9.25
N ARG A 328 6.97 5.27 9.74
CA ARG A 328 8.03 5.03 10.72
C ARG A 328 9.37 5.56 10.19
N GLY A 329 9.99 6.41 11.00
CA GLY A 329 11.19 7.18 10.63
C GLY A 329 10.91 8.64 10.29
N SER A 330 9.67 9.02 10.03
CA SER A 330 9.23 10.43 10.00
C SER A 330 8.50 10.86 11.27
N ASN A 331 8.02 9.89 12.08
CA ASN A 331 7.18 10.10 13.26
C ASN A 331 5.88 10.87 12.95
N ARG A 332 5.41 10.83 11.69
CA ARG A 332 4.28 11.62 11.18
C ARG A 332 3.01 11.42 12.00
N GLN A 333 2.78 10.23 12.55
CA GLN A 333 1.54 9.89 13.24
C GLN A 333 1.70 9.52 14.71
N MET A 334 2.93 9.58 15.24
CA MET A 334 3.21 9.23 16.64
C MET A 334 2.38 10.06 17.65
N TRP A 335 1.93 11.25 17.27
CA TRP A 335 1.06 12.10 18.09
C TRP A 335 -0.33 11.50 18.34
N MET A 336 -0.82 10.61 17.46
CA MET A 336 -2.10 9.89 17.63
C MET A 336 -1.92 8.41 17.99
N SER A 337 -0.92 7.72 17.41
CA SER A 337 -0.75 6.26 17.53
C SER A 337 0.35 5.84 18.50
N GLY A 338 1.15 6.78 19.02
CA GLY A 338 2.35 6.46 19.80
C GLY A 338 2.07 5.78 21.15
N MET A 339 0.90 6.03 21.76
CA MET A 339 0.48 5.34 22.97
C MET A 339 -0.07 3.95 22.61
N ARG A 340 0.74 2.93 22.85
CA ARG A 340 0.52 1.54 22.41
C ARG A 340 -0.57 0.82 23.22
N TYR A 341 -1.09 -0.28 22.69
CA TYR A 341 -2.03 -1.21 23.34
C TYR A 341 -3.42 -0.64 23.67
N ILE A 342 -3.76 0.56 23.17
CA ILE A 342 -5.12 1.07 23.23
C ILE A 342 -5.97 0.22 22.27
N PRO A 343 -7.06 -0.43 22.72
CA PRO A 343 -7.89 -1.22 21.81
C PRO A 343 -8.54 -0.31 20.76
N PRO A 344 -8.80 -0.81 19.54
CA PRO A 344 -9.17 -0.02 18.35
C PRO A 344 -10.64 0.46 18.37
N LEU A 345 -11.16 0.83 19.54
CA LEU A 345 -12.56 1.19 19.74
C LEU A 345 -12.92 2.52 19.06
N ILE A 346 -12.06 3.53 19.19
CA ILE A 346 -12.30 4.84 18.57
C ILE A 346 -12.16 4.80 17.04
N ASP A 347 -11.46 3.81 16.49
CA ASP A 347 -11.27 3.68 15.03
C ASP A 347 -12.54 3.35 14.28
N LEU A 348 -13.61 2.96 14.99
CA LEU A 348 -14.98 2.96 14.45
C LEU A 348 -15.39 4.33 13.87
N VAL A 349 -14.75 5.42 14.29
CA VAL A 349 -14.98 6.79 13.80
C VAL A 349 -13.70 7.53 13.40
N THR A 350 -12.51 7.09 13.84
CA THR A 350 -11.23 7.78 13.54
C THR A 350 -10.43 7.21 12.38
N VAL A 351 -10.77 6.04 11.83
CA VAL A 351 -9.92 5.36 10.82
C VAL A 351 -9.62 6.21 9.58
N THR A 352 -10.58 7.02 9.11
CA THR A 352 -10.35 7.92 7.97
C THR A 352 -9.35 9.02 8.32
N ALA A 353 -9.44 9.61 9.52
CA ALA A 353 -8.48 10.60 9.98
C ALA A 353 -7.09 9.98 10.18
N ALA A 354 -7.03 8.81 10.83
CA ALA A 354 -5.79 8.08 11.05
C ALA A 354 -5.12 7.71 9.72
N SER A 355 -5.86 7.18 8.75
CA SER A 355 -5.28 6.89 7.44
C SER A 355 -4.83 8.16 6.70
N SER A 356 -5.62 9.23 6.69
CA SER A 356 -5.34 10.41 5.84
C SER A 356 -4.15 11.25 6.29
N THR A 357 -3.85 11.30 7.58
CA THR A 357 -2.76 12.15 8.12
C THR A 357 -1.35 11.70 7.72
N ARG A 358 -1.20 10.52 7.10
CA ARG A 358 0.07 10.02 6.55
C ARG A 358 0.64 10.86 5.41
N ASN A 359 -0.20 11.72 4.83
CA ASN A 359 0.09 12.55 3.67
C ASN A 359 -0.16 14.04 3.98
N ASN A 360 0.28 14.87 3.05
CA ASN A 360 -0.15 16.25 2.87
C ASN A 360 -0.25 16.53 1.36
N GLY A 361 -1.45 16.39 0.80
CA GLY A 361 -1.63 16.39 -0.64
C GLY A 361 -0.86 15.25 -1.29
N ALA A 362 -0.08 15.58 -2.32
CA ALA A 362 0.79 14.61 -2.95
C ALA A 362 1.93 14.16 -2.03
N ARG A 363 2.39 14.94 -1.04
CA ARG A 363 3.53 14.56 -0.17
C ARG A 363 3.16 13.36 0.71
N ARG A 364 3.95 12.28 0.64
CA ARG A 364 3.74 11.05 1.42
C ARG A 364 4.92 10.86 2.36
N PHE A 365 4.71 10.68 3.66
CA PHE A 365 5.82 10.66 4.62
C PHE A 365 6.49 9.27 4.74
N PHE A 366 6.42 8.45 3.70
CA PHE A 366 6.88 7.07 3.72
C PHE A 366 8.40 6.93 3.59
N GLN A 367 8.92 5.92 4.27
CA GLN A 367 10.28 5.39 4.14
C GLN A 367 10.23 3.87 3.89
N PRO A 368 11.12 3.33 3.04
CA PRO A 368 11.23 1.89 2.83
C PRO A 368 11.87 1.20 4.04
N ILE A 369 11.17 0.24 4.63
CA ILE A 369 11.59 -0.55 5.79
C ILE A 369 11.63 -2.04 5.41
N LEU A 370 12.79 -2.66 5.53
CA LEU A 370 13.01 -4.08 5.35
C LEU A 370 12.68 -4.84 6.64
N VAL A 371 11.82 -5.85 6.55
CA VAL A 371 11.37 -6.69 7.66
C VAL A 371 11.48 -8.16 7.25
N ASP A 372 11.72 -9.06 8.21
CA ASP A 372 11.74 -10.50 7.90
C ASP A 372 10.32 -11.06 7.85
N ARG A 373 10.15 -12.27 7.34
CA ARG A 373 8.84 -12.92 7.14
C ARG A 373 7.94 -12.98 8.38
N TYR A 374 8.52 -12.92 9.57
CA TYR A 374 7.81 -13.02 10.84
C TYR A 374 7.19 -11.70 11.28
N GLY A 375 7.52 -10.59 10.61
CA GLY A 375 6.97 -9.28 10.90
C GLY A 375 7.54 -8.62 12.15
N ASP A 376 6.93 -7.49 12.49
CA ASP A 376 7.28 -6.72 13.69
C ASP A 376 7.04 -7.56 14.95
N ARG A 377 8.06 -7.66 15.82
CA ARG A 377 8.00 -8.45 17.06
C ARG A 377 8.95 -7.93 18.12
N GLY A 378 8.48 -7.88 19.37
CA GLY A 378 9.31 -7.40 20.48
C GLY A 378 9.87 -6.01 20.20
N SER A 379 11.19 -5.88 20.13
CA SER A 379 11.90 -4.63 19.78
C SER A 379 12.31 -4.54 18.31
N TYR A 380 11.97 -5.54 17.49
CA TYR A 380 12.31 -5.58 16.07
C TYR A 380 11.20 -4.95 15.23
N PHE A 381 11.54 -3.87 14.54
CA PHE A 381 10.66 -3.09 13.68
C PHE A 381 11.25 -2.86 12.28
N GLY A 382 12.17 -3.75 11.87
CA GLY A 382 12.85 -3.69 10.59
C GLY A 382 14.01 -2.70 10.51
N GLN A 383 14.58 -2.61 9.31
CA GLN A 383 15.71 -1.76 8.95
C GLN A 383 15.29 -0.78 7.84
N ARG A 384 15.56 0.52 8.02
CA ARG A 384 15.34 1.51 6.95
C ARG A 384 16.33 1.28 5.80
N VAL A 385 15.81 1.07 4.59
CA VAL A 385 16.59 0.74 3.39
C VAL A 385 17.39 1.95 2.90
N ASN A 386 16.80 3.14 2.93
CA ASN A 386 17.41 4.38 2.46
C ASN A 386 18.03 5.20 3.61
N ALA A 387 18.64 4.56 4.61
CA ALA A 387 19.18 5.26 5.78
C ALA A 387 20.49 6.01 5.50
N ALA A 388 21.25 5.58 4.47
CA ALA A 388 22.55 6.15 4.15
C ALA A 388 22.47 7.63 3.71
N GLY A 389 23.50 8.39 4.04
CA GLY A 389 23.60 9.82 3.73
C GLY A 389 23.58 10.71 4.96
N ASN A 390 23.69 12.01 4.75
CA ASN A 390 23.79 13.05 5.78
C ASN A 390 22.51 13.90 5.92
N GLY A 391 21.44 13.55 5.21
CA GLY A 391 20.18 14.28 5.19
C GLY A 391 20.22 15.60 4.42
N THR A 392 21.31 15.91 3.69
CA THR A 392 21.37 17.13 2.87
C THR A 392 20.59 16.96 1.56
N SER A 393 20.31 18.08 0.89
CA SER A 393 19.59 18.08 -0.38
C SER A 393 20.18 17.08 -1.39
N GLY A 394 19.33 16.23 -1.94
CA GLY A 394 19.69 15.23 -2.94
C GLY A 394 20.25 13.92 -2.38
N SER A 395 20.65 13.87 -1.11
CA SER A 395 21.12 12.63 -0.48
C SER A 395 20.04 11.53 -0.49
N VAL A 396 20.46 10.28 -0.33
CA VAL A 396 19.56 9.11 -0.30
C VAL A 396 18.51 9.24 0.81
N ASN A 397 18.91 9.78 1.96
CA ASN A 397 18.06 10.02 3.13
C ASN A 397 17.54 11.47 3.25
N ASP A 398 17.55 12.26 2.17
CA ASP A 398 17.00 13.61 2.15
C ASP A 398 15.50 13.59 2.57
N PRO A 399 15.11 14.30 3.64
CA PRO A 399 13.74 14.27 4.18
C PRO A 399 12.70 14.91 3.26
N ASN A 400 13.12 15.63 2.21
CA ASN A 400 12.22 16.19 1.21
C ASN A 400 11.87 15.22 0.08
N TRP A 401 12.63 14.11 -0.05
CA TRP A 401 12.32 13.04 -0.98
C TRP A 401 11.49 11.96 -0.28
N ASN A 402 10.24 11.92 -0.69
CA ASN A 402 9.18 11.17 -0.05
C ASN A 402 9.00 9.84 -0.77
N GLY A 403 9.03 8.73 -0.02
CA GLY A 403 8.73 7.42 -0.55
C GLY A 403 7.35 7.37 -1.20
N ARG A 404 7.25 6.72 -2.35
CA ARG A 404 6.02 6.60 -3.12
C ARG A 404 5.55 5.15 -3.21
N ALA A 405 4.90 4.78 -4.33
CA ALA A 405 4.25 3.49 -4.52
C ALA A 405 5.23 2.30 -4.45
N ASP A 406 4.65 1.11 -4.59
CA ASP A 406 5.12 -0.22 -4.23
C ASP A 406 6.64 -0.44 -4.42
N PRO A 407 7.37 -0.70 -3.33
CA PRO A 407 8.74 -1.19 -3.42
C PRO A 407 8.70 -2.63 -3.96
N ALA A 408 9.80 -3.11 -4.55
CA ALA A 408 9.85 -4.46 -5.11
C ALA A 408 11.21 -5.10 -4.94
N PHE A 409 11.24 -6.44 -4.82
CA PHE A 409 12.48 -7.21 -4.79
C PHE A 409 12.88 -7.66 -6.19
N SER A 410 14.19 -7.76 -6.44
CA SER A 410 14.67 -8.58 -7.55
C SER A 410 14.28 -10.06 -7.33
N PRO A 411 14.16 -10.86 -8.39
CA PRO A 411 13.76 -12.26 -8.25
C PRO A 411 14.65 -13.10 -7.32
N ASP A 412 15.92 -12.73 -7.20
CA ASP A 412 16.91 -13.38 -6.33
C ASP A 412 16.98 -12.78 -4.90
N GLY A 413 16.18 -11.75 -4.61
CA GLY A 413 16.12 -11.08 -3.31
C GLY A 413 17.32 -10.22 -2.94
N THR A 414 18.27 -9.97 -3.86
CA THR A 414 19.50 -9.19 -3.56
C THR A 414 19.35 -7.68 -3.77
N LYS A 415 18.31 -7.25 -4.49
CA LYS A 415 18.04 -5.85 -4.78
C LYS A 415 16.61 -5.48 -4.39
N ILE A 416 16.43 -4.21 -4.02
CA ILE A 416 15.12 -3.60 -3.77
C ILE A 416 15.04 -2.34 -4.63
N VAL A 417 13.96 -2.19 -5.39
CA VAL A 417 13.64 -0.94 -6.07
C VAL A 417 12.51 -0.22 -5.34
N PHE A 418 12.59 1.10 -5.29
CA PHE A 418 11.53 1.98 -4.80
C PHE A 418 11.68 3.33 -5.52
N TRP A 419 10.67 4.18 -5.46
CA TRP A 419 10.79 5.52 -6.03
C TRP A 419 10.36 6.59 -5.05
N GLN A 420 10.87 7.79 -5.29
CA GLN A 420 10.62 8.95 -4.45
C GLN A 420 10.16 10.13 -5.30
N ALA A 421 9.39 11.01 -4.68
CA ALA A 421 9.10 12.32 -5.24
C ALA A 421 9.53 13.42 -4.27
N LEU A 422 10.05 14.51 -4.84
CA LEU A 422 10.36 15.71 -4.10
C LEU A 422 9.05 16.40 -3.68
N VAL A 423 9.04 16.99 -2.49
CA VAL A 423 7.96 17.90 -2.10
C VAL A 423 7.95 19.13 -3.03
N ILE A 424 6.78 19.46 -3.58
CA ILE A 424 6.55 20.57 -4.51
C ILE A 424 5.30 21.36 -4.10
N PRO A 425 5.08 22.58 -4.62
CA PRO A 425 3.83 23.30 -4.38
C PRO A 425 2.59 22.48 -4.77
N PRO A 426 1.47 22.59 -4.02
CA PRO A 426 1.25 23.46 -2.86
C PRO A 426 1.64 22.84 -1.49
N ALA A 427 2.24 21.64 -1.48
CA ALA A 427 2.66 20.98 -0.23
C ALA A 427 3.92 21.62 0.41
N CYS A 428 4.47 22.62 -0.27
CA CYS A 428 5.47 23.57 0.21
C CYS A 428 5.27 24.90 -0.55
N GLY A 429 5.84 25.98 -0.05
CA GLY A 429 5.81 27.30 -0.67
C GLY A 429 4.40 27.92 -0.76
N GLY A 430 4.34 29.15 -1.26
CA GLY A 430 3.08 29.90 -1.33
C GLY A 430 2.49 30.15 0.07
N GLN A 431 1.28 29.65 0.32
CA GLN A 431 0.61 29.72 1.63
C GLN A 431 1.10 28.65 2.61
N ASN A 432 1.79 27.61 2.12
CA ASN A 432 2.36 26.59 2.97
C ASN A 432 3.57 27.17 3.74
N PRO A 433 3.66 26.99 5.06
CA PRO A 433 4.77 27.56 5.84
C PRO A 433 6.13 26.90 5.53
N LEU A 434 6.15 25.72 4.90
CA LEU A 434 7.38 25.02 4.56
C LEU A 434 7.99 25.54 3.25
N PRO A 435 9.29 25.88 3.20
CA PRO A 435 9.94 26.27 1.95
C PRO A 435 10.04 25.09 0.97
N CYS A 436 9.94 25.36 -0.33
CA CYS A 436 10.17 24.34 -1.35
C CYS A 436 11.67 24.13 -1.61
N PRO A 437 12.17 22.89 -1.60
CA PRO A 437 13.53 22.58 -2.00
C PRO A 437 13.71 22.73 -3.51
N VAL A 438 14.93 23.06 -3.93
CA VAL A 438 15.34 22.97 -5.34
C VAL A 438 15.78 21.54 -5.62
N SER A 439 15.31 20.93 -6.71
CA SER A 439 15.71 19.57 -7.06
C SER A 439 17.18 19.52 -7.48
N THR A 440 17.89 18.53 -6.95
CA THR A 440 19.25 18.16 -7.37
C THR A 440 19.26 17.03 -8.40
N ALA A 441 18.11 16.45 -8.74
CA ALA A 441 18.04 15.36 -9.69
C ALA A 441 18.35 15.87 -11.12
N PRO A 442 18.94 15.05 -12.00
CA PRO A 442 19.31 15.50 -13.35
C PRO A 442 18.13 16.11 -14.13
N GLY A 443 18.36 17.28 -14.73
CA GLY A 443 17.33 18.05 -15.42
C GLY A 443 16.31 18.73 -14.49
N GLY A 444 16.55 18.74 -13.17
CA GLY A 444 15.66 19.37 -12.18
C GLY A 444 14.40 18.58 -11.86
N ARG A 445 14.28 17.33 -12.34
CA ARG A 445 13.08 16.49 -12.15
C ARG A 445 12.72 16.32 -10.67
N THR A 446 11.44 16.14 -10.37
CA THR A 446 10.92 16.03 -9.00
C THR A 446 10.56 14.60 -8.62
N TYR A 447 11.07 13.62 -9.35
CA TYR A 447 10.89 12.19 -9.12
C TYR A 447 12.19 11.44 -9.45
N ARG A 448 12.43 10.33 -8.75
CA ARG A 448 13.61 9.48 -8.94
C ARG A 448 13.33 8.03 -8.58
N VAL A 449 13.98 7.10 -9.29
CA VAL A 449 13.95 5.67 -8.97
C VAL A 449 15.22 5.31 -8.24
N MET A 450 15.09 4.62 -7.12
CA MET A 450 16.18 4.23 -6.25
C MET A 450 16.33 2.72 -6.26
N LEU A 451 17.56 2.25 -6.41
CA LEU A 451 17.94 0.85 -6.33
C LEU A 451 18.81 0.64 -5.10
N ALA A 452 18.32 -0.15 -4.16
CA ALA A 452 19.08 -0.64 -3.03
C ALA A 452 19.68 -2.03 -3.34
N ARG A 453 20.96 -2.22 -3.08
CA ARG A 453 21.68 -3.50 -3.17
C ARG A 453 22.00 -3.97 -1.76
N LEU A 454 21.57 -5.18 -1.43
CA LEU A 454 21.83 -5.83 -0.14
C LEU A 454 23.18 -6.55 -0.24
N THR A 455 24.26 -5.80 -0.02
CA THR A 455 25.63 -6.16 -0.47
C THR A 455 26.22 -7.43 0.13
N SER A 456 25.73 -7.87 1.29
CA SER A 456 26.14 -9.15 1.91
C SER A 456 25.20 -10.31 1.62
N ARG A 457 24.03 -10.04 1.01
CA ARG A 457 22.98 -11.03 0.81
C ARG A 457 23.34 -11.94 -0.37
N GLN A 458 23.22 -13.24 -0.16
CA GLN A 458 23.41 -14.21 -1.21
C GLN A 458 22.12 -14.33 -2.04
N PRO A 459 22.21 -14.45 -3.38
CA PRO A 459 21.07 -14.76 -4.23
C PRO A 459 20.30 -15.99 -3.73
N ALA A 460 18.98 -15.86 -3.62
CA ALA A 460 18.08 -16.94 -3.24
C ALA A 460 17.18 -17.30 -4.43
N ALA A 461 16.86 -18.60 -4.57
CA ALA A 461 15.86 -19.00 -5.56
C ALA A 461 14.46 -18.57 -5.10
N PRO A 462 13.57 -18.13 -6.03
CA PRO A 462 12.17 -17.92 -5.73
C PRO A 462 11.53 -19.16 -5.08
N ALA A 463 10.60 -18.92 -4.15
CA ALA A 463 9.74 -19.96 -3.64
C ALA A 463 8.88 -20.53 -4.78
N PRO A 464 8.56 -21.84 -4.75
CA PRO A 464 7.62 -22.42 -5.70
C PRO A 464 6.29 -21.66 -5.68
N VAL A 465 5.78 -21.33 -6.87
CA VAL A 465 4.50 -20.64 -7.01
C VAL A 465 3.38 -21.54 -6.50
N TYR A 466 2.60 -21.03 -5.56
CA TYR A 466 1.45 -21.70 -5.02
C TYR A 466 0.32 -21.71 -6.05
N LYS A 467 -0.23 -22.90 -6.30
CA LYS A 467 -1.37 -23.05 -7.21
C LYS A 467 -2.65 -22.66 -6.47
N VAL A 468 -3.04 -21.41 -6.61
CA VAL A 468 -4.29 -20.88 -6.07
C VAL A 468 -5.51 -21.47 -6.79
N PRO A 469 -6.64 -21.67 -6.08
CA PRO A 469 -7.90 -22.03 -6.72
C PRO A 469 -8.54 -20.81 -7.40
N ASP A 470 -9.24 -21.02 -8.51
CA ASP A 470 -10.04 -19.98 -9.16
C ASP A 470 -11.12 -19.40 -8.21
N MET A 471 -11.64 -20.21 -7.28
CA MET A 471 -12.58 -19.79 -6.24
C MET A 471 -11.97 -19.98 -4.86
N ILE A 472 -11.87 -18.89 -4.09
CA ILE A 472 -11.28 -18.89 -2.75
C ILE A 472 -12.31 -19.46 -1.75
N PRO A 473 -11.98 -20.51 -0.97
CA PRO A 473 -12.98 -21.24 -0.17
C PRO A 473 -13.73 -20.40 0.88
N TRP A 474 -13.05 -19.42 1.48
CA TRP A 474 -13.65 -18.53 2.50
C TRP A 474 -14.24 -17.25 1.91
N ALA A 475 -13.95 -16.93 0.65
CA ALA A 475 -14.45 -15.72 -0.01
C ALA A 475 -15.83 -15.94 -0.63
N THR A 476 -16.49 -14.86 -1.03
CA THR A 476 -17.81 -14.94 -1.68
C THR A 476 -17.68 -14.84 -3.19
N ALA A 477 -18.37 -15.72 -3.92
CA ALA A 477 -18.46 -15.63 -5.38
C ALA A 477 -19.13 -14.32 -5.81
N PHE A 478 -18.57 -13.64 -6.81
CA PHE A 478 -19.03 -12.34 -7.28
C PHE A 478 -19.21 -12.29 -8.81
N PRO A 479 -20.13 -13.09 -9.38
CA PRO A 479 -20.42 -13.06 -10.80
C PRO A 479 -21.01 -11.72 -11.26
N PRO A 480 -21.12 -11.47 -12.58
CA PRO A 480 -21.77 -10.27 -13.10
C PRO A 480 -23.19 -10.07 -12.52
N GLY A 481 -23.44 -8.86 -11.99
CA GLY A 481 -24.71 -8.52 -11.34
C GLY A 481 -24.90 -9.02 -9.90
N ALA A 482 -23.89 -9.66 -9.31
CA ALA A 482 -23.91 -10.01 -7.88
C ALA A 482 -23.98 -8.74 -6.99
N ARG A 483 -24.57 -8.90 -5.81
CA ARG A 483 -24.61 -7.85 -4.78
C ARG A 483 -23.49 -8.06 -3.78
N THR A 484 -22.93 -6.96 -3.28
CA THR A 484 -21.96 -6.99 -2.18
C THR A 484 -22.60 -7.65 -0.96
N PRO A 485 -21.94 -8.66 -0.34
CA PRO A 485 -22.41 -9.24 0.91
C PRO A 485 -22.48 -8.20 2.03
N SER A 486 -23.44 -8.35 2.94
CA SER A 486 -23.54 -7.51 4.14
C SER A 486 -22.85 -8.22 5.31
N PRO A 487 -21.63 -7.81 5.72
CA PRO A 487 -20.97 -8.39 6.89
C PRO A 487 -21.68 -7.97 8.19
N TYR A 488 -21.29 -8.58 9.31
CA TYR A 488 -21.81 -8.21 10.62
C TYR A 488 -21.58 -6.71 10.91
N GLN A 489 -22.66 -6.02 11.28
CA GLN A 489 -22.65 -4.64 11.72
C GLN A 489 -22.79 -4.59 13.24
N LEU A 490 -21.83 -3.95 13.92
CA LEU A 490 -21.86 -3.75 15.36
C LEU A 490 -23.01 -2.78 15.72
N PRO A 491 -23.97 -3.17 16.57
CA PRO A 491 -25.07 -2.27 16.92
C PRO A 491 -24.62 -1.15 17.88
N PRO A 492 -25.25 0.04 17.83
CA PRO A 492 -25.04 1.09 18.84
C PRO A 492 -25.50 0.61 20.22
N GLY A 493 -24.91 1.18 21.28
CA GLY A 493 -25.25 0.78 22.64
C GLY A 493 -24.14 1.03 23.65
N ASN A 494 -24.39 0.51 24.86
CA ASN A 494 -23.43 0.50 25.96
C ASN A 494 -22.84 -0.89 26.11
N TYR A 495 -21.52 -0.96 26.11
CA TYR A 495 -20.78 -2.21 26.20
C TYR A 495 -19.61 -2.13 27.19
N THR A 496 -19.12 -3.29 27.57
CA THR A 496 -17.85 -3.44 28.28
C THR A 496 -16.92 -4.30 27.42
N LEU A 497 -15.69 -3.82 27.19
CA LEU A 497 -14.60 -4.67 26.71
C LEU A 497 -13.74 -5.05 27.91
N ARG A 498 -13.51 -6.35 28.13
CA ARG A 498 -12.62 -6.84 29.18
C ARG A 498 -11.23 -7.03 28.61
N GLY A 499 -10.21 -6.53 29.31
CA GLY A 499 -8.82 -6.81 28.93
C GLY A 499 -8.52 -8.30 29.06
N LYS A 500 -7.73 -8.85 28.14
CA LYS A 500 -7.31 -10.26 28.16
C LYS A 500 -6.57 -10.64 29.45
N ALA A 501 -5.86 -9.68 30.05
CA ALA A 501 -5.20 -9.85 31.34
C ALA A 501 -6.03 -9.29 32.50
N GLN A 502 -6.40 -8.00 32.45
CA GLN A 502 -7.20 -7.37 33.50
C GLN A 502 -7.87 -6.06 33.07
N GLY A 503 -8.73 -5.56 33.95
CA GLY A 503 -9.40 -4.27 33.78
C GLY A 503 -10.43 -4.27 32.66
N THR A 504 -10.99 -3.09 32.41
CA THR A 504 -12.09 -2.93 31.46
C THR A 504 -12.03 -1.60 30.72
N ALA A 505 -12.65 -1.57 29.55
CA ALA A 505 -13.02 -0.37 28.84
C ALA A 505 -14.56 -0.31 28.74
N GLN A 506 -15.17 0.73 29.29
CA GLN A 506 -16.60 0.98 29.18
C GLN A 506 -16.84 1.79 27.91
N VAL A 507 -17.68 1.31 27.01
CA VAL A 507 -17.84 1.82 25.65
C VAL A 507 -19.27 2.29 25.42
N HIS A 508 -19.44 3.50 24.91
CA HIS A 508 -20.70 4.02 24.43
C HIS A 508 -20.61 4.30 22.93
N LEU A 509 -21.46 3.64 22.15
CA LEU A 509 -21.53 3.78 20.69
C LEU A 509 -22.85 4.43 20.30
N THR A 510 -22.78 5.55 19.60
CA THR A 510 -23.95 6.27 19.08
C THR A 510 -23.96 6.20 17.57
N ALA A 511 -25.05 5.74 16.96
CA ALA A 511 -25.19 5.67 15.50
C ALA A 511 -25.66 7.00 14.91
N TYR A 512 -25.46 7.16 13.60
CA TYR A 512 -26.21 8.15 12.84
C TYR A 512 -27.70 7.75 12.74
N PRO A 513 -28.64 8.70 12.86
CA PRO A 513 -30.05 8.39 12.61
C PRO A 513 -30.36 8.10 11.14
N GLU A 514 -29.58 8.68 10.22
CA GLU A 514 -29.88 8.74 8.78
C GLU A 514 -28.93 7.92 7.89
N PHE A 515 -27.84 7.40 8.47
CA PHE A 515 -26.79 6.69 7.73
C PHE A 515 -26.32 5.45 8.50
N GLU A 516 -25.89 4.42 7.76
CA GLU A 516 -25.20 3.28 8.37
C GLU A 516 -23.82 3.73 8.86
N GLY A 517 -23.57 3.63 10.17
CA GLY A 517 -22.29 3.98 10.78
C GLY A 517 -22.43 4.66 12.14
N PHE A 518 -21.29 4.87 12.81
CA PHE A 518 -21.23 5.53 14.11
C PHE A 518 -21.01 7.03 13.99
N LYS A 519 -21.79 7.79 14.77
CA LYS A 519 -21.63 9.22 14.97
C LYS A 519 -20.61 9.51 16.07
N SER A 520 -20.58 8.72 17.13
CA SER A 520 -19.61 8.93 18.21
C SER A 520 -19.27 7.67 18.96
N VAL A 521 -18.06 7.65 19.50
CA VAL A 521 -17.52 6.64 20.41
C VAL A 521 -17.01 7.34 21.66
N ALA A 522 -17.43 6.88 22.82
CA ALA A 522 -16.85 7.29 24.11
C ALA A 522 -16.36 6.06 24.87
N VAL A 523 -15.15 6.14 25.41
CA VAL A 523 -14.50 5.05 26.12
C VAL A 523 -13.96 5.55 27.45
N ASN A 524 -14.22 4.80 28.53
CA ASN A 524 -13.63 4.99 29.84
C ASN A 524 -12.83 3.75 30.23
N TYR A 525 -11.51 3.89 30.28
CA TYR A 525 -10.57 2.82 30.59
C TYR A 525 -10.29 2.78 32.09
N ILE A 526 -10.48 1.59 32.68
CA ILE A 526 -10.24 1.31 34.09
C ILE A 526 -9.21 0.18 34.17
N ASN A 527 -7.93 0.56 34.25
CA ASN A 527 -6.81 -0.38 34.38
C ASN A 527 -6.81 -1.45 33.27
N TYR A 528 -7.23 -1.07 32.06
CA TYR A 528 -7.37 -1.99 30.93
C TYR A 528 -5.99 -2.51 30.53
N SER A 529 -5.86 -3.83 30.38
CA SER A 529 -4.64 -4.46 29.89
C SER A 529 -4.93 -5.80 29.19
N ASP A 530 -4.40 -5.95 27.98
CA ASP A 530 -4.42 -7.23 27.26
C ASP A 530 -3.18 -8.07 27.52
N ASP A 531 -2.04 -7.46 27.87
CA ASP A 531 -0.75 -8.13 27.98
C ASP A 531 -0.21 -8.23 29.41
N GLY A 532 -0.91 -7.63 30.38
CA GLY A 532 -0.51 -7.60 31.78
C GLY A 532 0.74 -6.76 32.06
N ARG A 533 1.18 -5.95 31.10
CA ARG A 533 2.38 -5.10 31.20
C ARG A 533 2.08 -3.64 30.94
N HIS A 534 1.10 -3.35 30.11
CA HIS A 534 0.66 -2.00 29.80
C HIS A 534 -0.75 -1.79 30.35
N PHE A 535 -0.91 -0.78 31.20
CA PHE A 535 -2.18 -0.50 31.89
C PHE A 535 -2.70 0.87 31.50
N ILE A 536 -3.89 0.90 30.90
CA ILE A 536 -4.49 2.12 30.37
C ILE A 536 -5.59 2.62 31.30
N HIS A 537 -5.56 3.91 31.58
CA HIS A 537 -6.54 4.61 32.40
C HIS A 537 -6.96 5.92 31.73
N GLY A 538 -8.20 6.33 31.99
CA GLY A 538 -8.71 7.62 31.59
C GLY A 538 -9.82 7.52 30.56
N ARG A 539 -10.07 8.60 29.81
CA ARG A 539 -11.21 8.70 28.91
C ARG A 539 -10.81 9.20 27.53
N GLU A 540 -11.53 8.72 26.54
CA GLU A 540 -11.42 9.19 25.17
C GLU A 540 -12.81 9.24 24.54
N THR A 541 -13.17 10.38 23.94
CA THR A 541 -14.43 10.58 23.24
C THR A 541 -14.17 11.20 21.89
N VAL A 542 -14.73 10.60 20.84
CA VAL A 542 -14.65 11.12 19.48
C VAL A 542 -16.04 11.17 18.88
N ALA A 543 -16.41 12.32 18.32
CA ALA A 543 -17.56 12.46 17.44
C ALA A 543 -17.08 12.68 16.01
N LEU A 544 -17.68 11.98 15.06
CA LEU A 544 -17.48 12.13 13.63
C LEU A 544 -18.66 12.89 13.07
N THR A 545 -18.38 13.88 12.23
CA THR A 545 -19.34 14.56 11.35
C THR A 545 -18.96 14.28 9.90
N LEU A 546 -19.89 13.69 9.15
CA LEU A 546 -19.74 13.40 7.72
C LEU A 546 -20.40 14.49 6.89
N SER A 547 -19.81 14.82 5.74
CA SER A 547 -20.45 15.70 4.75
C SER A 547 -21.38 14.90 3.84
N ALA A 548 -22.64 15.32 3.73
CA ALA A 548 -23.61 14.70 2.84
C ALA A 548 -23.24 14.84 1.36
N SER A 549 -22.55 15.93 0.98
CA SER A 549 -22.11 16.20 -0.38
C SER A 549 -20.73 15.61 -0.70
N ASN A 550 -19.93 15.28 0.31
CA ASN A 550 -18.61 14.70 0.15
C ASN A 550 -18.35 13.62 1.22
N PRO A 551 -18.60 12.32 0.91
CA PRO A 551 -18.43 11.24 1.87
C PRO A 551 -16.96 11.01 2.29
N TRP A 552 -15.99 11.62 1.60
CA TRP A 552 -14.58 11.53 1.92
C TRP A 552 -14.13 12.59 2.93
N LEU A 553 -14.90 13.66 3.10
CA LEU A 553 -14.62 14.70 4.07
C LEU A 553 -15.14 14.31 5.45
N ASN A 554 -14.20 14.15 6.39
CA ASN A 554 -14.47 13.79 7.77
C ASN A 554 -14.08 14.95 8.66
N HIS A 555 -14.97 15.31 9.58
CA HIS A 555 -14.65 16.19 10.70
C HIS A 555 -14.73 15.39 12.01
N VAL A 556 -13.67 15.37 12.79
CA VAL A 556 -13.63 14.68 14.08
C VAL A 556 -13.43 15.67 15.22
N ASP A 557 -14.33 15.61 16.21
CA ASP A 557 -14.23 16.29 17.50
C ASP A 557 -13.71 15.29 18.54
N TRP A 558 -12.49 15.49 19.01
CA TRP A 558 -11.79 14.54 19.86
C TRP A 558 -11.42 15.16 21.21
N TYR A 559 -11.75 14.46 22.28
CA TYR A 559 -11.30 14.72 23.65
C TYR A 559 -10.61 13.47 24.20
N SER A 560 -9.36 13.61 24.65
CA SER A 560 -8.56 12.50 25.18
C SER A 560 -7.83 12.93 26.46
N ASP A 561 -7.91 12.10 27.48
CA ASP A 561 -7.12 12.19 28.71
C ASP A 561 -6.75 10.77 29.14
N LEU A 562 -5.78 10.20 28.42
CA LEU A 562 -5.29 8.85 28.66
C LEU A 562 -3.92 8.88 29.35
N THR A 563 -3.74 7.89 30.22
CA THR A 563 -2.46 7.58 30.87
C THR A 563 -2.17 6.09 30.71
N GLN A 564 -0.91 5.76 30.47
CA GLN A 564 -0.38 4.41 30.41
C GLN A 564 0.67 4.23 31.49
N THR A 565 0.59 3.12 32.22
CA THR A 565 1.59 2.73 33.22
C THR A 565 2.07 1.30 32.98
N GLY A 566 3.11 0.88 33.72
CA GLY A 566 3.72 -0.44 33.63
C GLY A 566 5.02 -0.44 32.85
N ALA A 567 5.11 -1.22 31.76
CA ALA A 567 6.33 -1.37 30.96
C ALA A 567 6.76 -0.08 30.24
N VAL A 568 5.81 0.81 29.95
CA VAL A 568 6.04 2.14 29.35
C VAL A 568 5.19 3.16 30.11
N GLN A 569 5.73 4.36 30.28
CA GLN A 569 4.95 5.52 30.76
C GLN A 569 4.56 6.38 29.56
N ALA A 570 3.25 6.52 29.31
CA ALA A 570 2.77 7.34 28.22
C ALA A 570 1.49 8.10 28.58
N THR A 571 1.23 9.17 27.82
CA THR A 571 -0.03 9.92 27.88
C THR A 571 -0.49 10.26 26.48
N LYS A 572 -1.80 10.28 26.25
CA LYS A 572 -2.42 10.84 25.04
C LYS A 572 -3.47 11.83 25.50
N ARG A 573 -3.25 13.12 25.21
CA ARG A 573 -4.01 14.22 25.80
C ARG A 573 -4.40 15.26 24.77
N THR A 574 -5.64 15.72 24.86
CA THR A 574 -6.09 16.91 24.14
C THR A 574 -5.92 18.17 24.96
N GLY A 575 -5.88 19.33 24.29
CA GLY A 575 -5.95 20.63 24.96
C GLY A 575 -7.31 20.89 25.62
N PRO A 576 -7.48 21.99 26.39
CA PRO A 576 -8.73 22.30 27.10
C PRO A 576 -9.97 22.40 26.20
N GLY A 577 -9.79 22.83 24.95
CA GLY A 577 -10.86 22.90 23.96
C GLY A 577 -11.12 21.60 23.19
N GLY A 578 -10.30 20.56 23.37
CA GLY A 578 -10.29 19.38 22.52
C GLY A 578 -9.34 19.49 21.32
N PHE A 579 -9.48 18.56 20.39
CA PHE A 579 -8.83 18.53 19.09
C PHE A 579 -9.88 18.33 18.01
N HIS A 580 -9.95 19.25 17.05
CA HIS A 580 -10.96 19.28 16.00
C HIS A 580 -10.27 19.20 14.66
N LEU A 581 -10.41 18.07 13.94
CA LEU A 581 -9.70 17.84 12.68
C LEU A 581 -10.70 17.69 11.55
N SER A 582 -10.55 18.49 10.50
CA SER A 582 -11.16 18.30 9.20
C SER A 582 -10.13 17.72 8.24
N ILE A 583 -10.44 16.60 7.61
CA ILE A 583 -9.59 16.00 6.59
C ILE A 583 -10.40 15.24 5.56
N ASP A 584 -9.99 15.38 4.31
CA ASP A 584 -10.58 14.68 3.17
C ASP A 584 -9.68 13.50 2.78
N ALA A 585 -10.26 12.30 2.66
CA ALA A 585 -9.51 11.08 2.35
C ALA A 585 -8.88 11.07 0.95
N MET A 586 -9.38 11.90 0.03
CA MET A 586 -8.89 12.00 -1.35
C MET A 586 -7.79 13.05 -1.51
N THR A 587 -7.81 14.13 -0.70
CA THR A 587 -6.80 15.20 -0.80
C THR A 587 -5.77 15.19 0.33
N ASN A 588 -6.12 14.64 1.50
CA ASN A 588 -5.26 14.50 2.67
C ASN A 588 -4.61 15.81 3.15
N ILE A 589 -5.33 16.92 3.09
CA ILE A 589 -4.86 18.19 3.68
C ILE A 589 -5.26 18.25 5.15
N PHE A 590 -4.27 18.39 6.03
CA PHE A 590 -4.48 18.45 7.47
C PHE A 590 -4.97 19.83 7.89
N GLU A 591 -6.18 19.92 8.45
CA GLU A 591 -6.74 21.16 9.01
C GLU A 591 -7.30 20.91 10.40
N ALA A 592 -6.64 21.43 11.42
CA ALA A 592 -7.09 21.26 12.79
C ALA A 592 -7.16 22.56 13.60
N ASN A 593 -7.99 22.54 14.64
CA ASN A 593 -8.01 23.49 15.73
C ASN A 593 -7.89 22.73 17.07
N GLY A 594 -7.28 23.35 18.08
CA GLY A 594 -6.94 22.67 19.33
C GLY A 594 -5.71 21.76 19.19
N THR A 595 -5.48 20.91 20.18
CA THR A 595 -4.25 20.10 20.25
C THR A 595 -4.54 18.66 20.67
N LEU A 596 -3.88 17.68 20.05
CA LEU A 596 -3.70 16.30 20.50
C LEU A 596 -2.20 16.02 20.57
N THR A 597 -1.76 15.51 21.71
CA THR A 597 -0.34 15.23 21.97
C THR A 597 -0.20 13.89 22.64
N THR A 598 0.74 13.09 22.14
CA THR A 598 1.15 11.84 22.76
C THR A 598 2.54 12.02 23.34
N THR A 599 2.76 11.59 24.58
CA THR A 599 4.08 11.54 25.22
C THR A 599 4.40 10.09 25.53
N VAL A 600 5.57 9.60 25.13
CA VAL A 600 6.04 8.23 25.42
C VAL A 600 7.43 8.31 26.04
N ASN A 601 7.57 7.84 27.28
CA ASN A 601 8.83 7.90 28.05
C ASN A 601 9.51 9.28 28.02
N GLY A 602 8.70 10.35 28.14
CA GLY A 602 9.16 11.73 28.12
C GLY A 602 9.34 12.35 26.72
N VAL A 603 9.27 11.57 25.64
CA VAL A 603 9.31 12.10 24.28
C VAL A 603 7.93 12.59 23.86
N VAL A 604 7.83 13.86 23.49
CA VAL A 604 6.58 14.52 23.11
C VAL A 604 6.40 14.47 21.58
N TYR A 605 5.25 13.98 21.15
CA TYR A 605 4.81 13.96 19.76
C TYR A 605 3.56 14.83 19.61
N SER A 606 3.71 15.93 18.87
CA SER A 606 2.63 16.88 18.58
C SER A 606 2.10 16.68 17.16
N GLN A 607 0.84 17.04 16.94
CA GLN A 607 0.23 17.02 15.62
C GLN A 607 0.98 17.95 14.63
N PRO A 608 0.82 17.73 13.31
CA PRO A 608 1.32 18.64 12.29
C PRO A 608 0.70 20.05 12.39
N ALA A 609 1.36 21.04 11.80
CA ALA A 609 0.70 22.32 11.52
C ALA A 609 -0.31 22.16 10.37
N ASN A 610 -1.29 23.05 10.28
CA ASN A 610 -2.25 23.04 9.18
C ASN A 610 -1.55 23.15 7.82
N ALA A 611 -2.06 22.39 6.85
CA ALA A 611 -1.49 22.21 5.52
C ALA A 611 -0.05 21.67 5.48
N THR A 612 0.50 21.05 6.55
CA THR A 612 1.88 20.50 6.57
C THR A 612 1.98 18.99 6.55
#